data_AF-A0A8T0A4K2-F1
#
_entry.id   AF-A0A8T0A4K2-F1
#
_cell.length_a   1.000
_cell.length_b   1.000
_cell.length_c   1.000
_cell.angle_alpha   90.00
_cell.angle_beta   90.00
_cell.angle_gamma   90.00
#
_symmetry.space_group_name_H-M   'P 1'
#
loop_
_entity.id
_entity.type
_entity.pdbx_description
1 polymer ?
#
loop_
_entity_poly.entity_id
_entity_poly.type
_entity_poly.pdbx_seq_one_letter_code
_entity_poly.pdbx_strand_id
1 'polypeptide(L)'
;MKEKIEFTDLLKNIKSTRNVNEVKRKLEKEQRIEKKQKQRLENKKVKKIEFKKKLPFDEEAIELEAAVEEQKRNRLSKRVLDAPLHRQALQRIEGKLAYRQTKNELREWQPIVDELRVAEQIHFPQDEFIENPLKVQTAEERAKTFIPRTEFEQKVMEILGKSKSNIQNNEEFSQAEKEILKAMDIKEAKKNVKK
;
A
#
# COMPACT_ATOMS: atom_id res chain seq x y z
N MET A 1 -50.53 0.32 -11.53
CA MET A 1 -49.86 1.34 -12.34
C MET A 1 -49.28 0.65 -13.56
N LYS A 2 -49.80 0.91 -14.76
CA LYS A 2 -49.28 0.31 -16.00
C LYS A 2 -48.22 1.27 -16.55
N GLU A 3 -46.97 0.87 -16.48
CA GLU A 3 -45.87 1.64 -17.06
C GLU A 3 -46.03 1.67 -18.58
N LYS A 4 -46.08 2.88 -19.14
CA LYS A 4 -46.08 3.09 -20.58
C LYS A 4 -44.68 2.77 -21.07
N ILE A 5 -44.57 1.67 -21.81
CA ILE A 5 -43.34 1.31 -22.52
C ILE A 5 -43.22 2.30 -23.68
N GLU A 6 -42.21 3.15 -23.64
CA GLU A 6 -41.99 4.16 -24.68
C GLU A 6 -41.48 3.48 -25.97
N PHE A 7 -42.04 3.90 -27.10
CA PHE A 7 -41.78 3.31 -28.42
C PHE A 7 -40.29 3.37 -28.82
N THR A 8 -39.54 4.31 -28.25
CA THR A 8 -38.10 4.49 -28.44
C THR A 8 -37.26 3.34 -27.87
N ASP A 9 -37.69 2.71 -26.77
CA ASP A 9 -36.98 1.58 -26.15
C ASP A 9 -37.21 0.27 -26.92
N LEU A 10 -38.39 0.11 -27.54
CA LEU A 10 -38.67 -1.00 -28.45
C LEU A 10 -37.79 -0.93 -29.70
N LEU A 11 -37.50 0.27 -30.21
CA LEU A 11 -36.64 0.46 -31.39
C LEU A 11 -35.14 0.20 -31.12
N LYS A 12 -34.67 0.35 -29.87
CA LYS A 12 -33.30 -0.06 -29.48
C LYS A 12 -33.12 -1.59 -29.55
N ASN A 13 -34.15 -2.36 -29.20
CA ASN A 13 -34.09 -3.83 -29.26
C ASN A 13 -34.19 -4.38 -30.68
N ILE A 14 -34.88 -3.69 -31.60
CA ILE A 14 -35.01 -4.15 -33.00
C ILE A 14 -33.69 -4.01 -33.78
N LYS A 15 -32.79 -3.09 -33.41
CA LYS A 15 -31.44 -2.99 -34.00
C LYS A 15 -30.50 -4.15 -33.64
N SER A 16 -30.90 -5.04 -32.73
CA SER A 16 -30.08 -6.13 -32.17
C SER A 16 -30.48 -7.54 -32.65
N THR A 17 -31.16 -7.68 -33.78
CA THR A 17 -31.52 -9.01 -34.32
C THR A 17 -30.31 -9.81 -34.85
N ARG A 18 -29.16 -9.15 -35.10
CA ARG A 18 -27.87 -9.84 -35.32
C ARG A 18 -27.35 -10.54 -34.06
N ASN A 19 -27.68 -10.01 -32.87
CA ASN A 19 -27.12 -10.45 -31.59
C ASN A 19 -27.82 -11.71 -31.05
N VAL A 20 -29.13 -11.88 -31.32
CA VAL A 20 -29.90 -13.04 -30.84
C VAL A 20 -29.38 -14.36 -31.40
N ASN A 21 -28.99 -14.39 -32.68
CA ASN A 21 -28.43 -15.58 -33.32
C ASN A 21 -27.01 -15.92 -32.81
N GLU A 22 -26.20 -14.92 -32.46
CA GLU A 22 -24.90 -15.14 -31.85
C GLU A 22 -25.02 -15.67 -30.42
N VAL A 23 -25.95 -15.12 -29.64
CA VAL A 23 -26.25 -15.59 -28.28
C VAL A 23 -26.74 -17.04 -28.31
N LYS A 24 -27.64 -17.41 -29.23
CA LYS A 24 -28.10 -18.79 -29.40
C LYS A 24 -26.95 -19.74 -29.75
N ARG A 25 -26.05 -19.34 -30.66
CA ARG A 25 -24.86 -20.13 -31.02
C ARG A 25 -23.87 -20.28 -29.86
N LYS A 26 -23.71 -19.26 -29.01
CA LYS A 26 -22.86 -19.32 -27.81
C LYS A 26 -23.45 -20.30 -26.79
N LEU A 27 -24.74 -20.20 -26.53
CA LEU A 27 -25.46 -21.09 -25.61
C LEU A 27 -25.38 -22.56 -26.05
N GLU A 28 -25.57 -22.85 -27.34
CA GLU A 28 -25.46 -24.21 -27.88
C GLU A 28 -24.03 -24.77 -27.78
N LYS A 29 -23.00 -23.92 -27.93
CA LYS A 29 -21.59 -24.32 -27.75
C LYS A 29 -21.28 -24.66 -26.30
N GLU A 30 -21.72 -23.84 -25.35
CA GLU A 30 -21.53 -24.07 -23.92
C GLU A 30 -22.19 -25.38 -23.46
N GLN A 31 -23.45 -25.60 -23.86
CA GLN A 31 -24.16 -26.86 -23.55
C GLN A 31 -23.45 -28.10 -24.13
N ARG A 32 -22.82 -27.99 -25.30
CA ARG A 32 -22.01 -29.07 -25.89
C ARG A 32 -20.72 -29.32 -25.10
N ILE A 33 -20.08 -28.27 -24.60
CA ILE A 33 -18.87 -28.38 -23.78
C ILE A 33 -19.20 -29.07 -22.45
N GLU A 34 -20.28 -28.66 -21.78
CA GLU A 34 -20.72 -29.28 -20.53
C GLU A 34 -21.06 -30.76 -20.69
N LYS A 35 -21.79 -31.12 -21.75
CA LYS A 35 -22.12 -32.53 -22.04
C LYS A 35 -20.85 -33.37 -22.24
N LYS A 36 -19.86 -32.84 -22.99
CA LYS A 36 -18.55 -33.51 -23.17
C LYS A 36 -17.79 -33.65 -21.85
N GLN A 37 -17.83 -32.65 -20.98
CA GLN A 37 -17.17 -32.72 -19.66
C GLN A 37 -17.82 -33.78 -18.76
N LYS A 38 -19.16 -33.84 -18.72
CA LYS A 38 -19.91 -34.87 -17.97
C LYS A 38 -19.58 -36.28 -18.46
N GLN A 39 -19.57 -36.52 -19.78
CA GLN A 39 -19.19 -37.81 -20.36
C GLN A 39 -17.74 -38.21 -20.03
N ARG A 40 -16.79 -37.26 -20.02
CA ARG A 40 -15.40 -37.53 -19.64
C ARG A 40 -15.29 -37.94 -18.17
N LEU A 41 -16.07 -37.31 -17.28
CA LEU A 41 -16.10 -37.64 -15.85
C LEU A 41 -16.72 -39.02 -15.61
N GLU A 42 -17.80 -39.36 -16.30
CA GLU A 42 -18.42 -40.69 -16.23
C GLU A 42 -17.46 -41.77 -16.75
N ASN A 43 -16.85 -41.58 -17.91
CA ASN A 43 -15.88 -42.53 -18.46
C ASN A 43 -14.67 -42.72 -17.54
N LYS A 44 -14.22 -41.67 -16.84
CA LYS A 44 -13.14 -41.77 -15.84
C LYS A 44 -13.56 -42.56 -14.60
N LYS A 45 -14.82 -42.40 -14.15
CA LYS A 45 -15.39 -43.19 -13.04
C LYS A 45 -15.52 -44.66 -13.42
N VAL A 46 -16.05 -44.98 -14.59
CA VAL A 46 -16.20 -46.36 -15.08
C VAL A 46 -14.84 -47.06 -15.17
N LYS A 47 -13.84 -46.40 -15.78
CA LYS A 47 -12.47 -46.94 -15.84
C LYS A 47 -11.87 -47.19 -14.45
N LYS A 48 -12.11 -46.30 -13.48
CA LYS A 48 -11.63 -46.48 -12.10
C LYS A 48 -12.28 -47.67 -11.39
N ILE A 49 -13.57 -47.93 -11.65
CA ILE A 49 -14.30 -49.07 -11.10
C ILE A 49 -13.83 -50.39 -11.73
N GLU A 50 -13.62 -50.40 -13.05
CA GLU A 50 -13.06 -51.56 -13.76
C GLU A 50 -11.66 -51.91 -13.27
N PHE A 51 -10.82 -50.90 -13.02
CA PHE A 51 -9.46 -51.12 -12.50
C PHE A 51 -9.49 -51.72 -11.09
N LYS A 52 -10.42 -51.26 -10.23
CA LYS A 52 -10.61 -51.79 -8.87
C LYS A 52 -11.13 -53.23 -8.84
N LYS A 53 -11.82 -53.69 -9.88
CA LYS A 53 -12.35 -55.07 -9.96
C LYS A 53 -11.31 -56.09 -10.43
N LYS A 54 -10.16 -55.65 -10.96
CA LYS A 54 -9.17 -56.54 -11.62
C LYS A 54 -7.93 -56.85 -10.76
N LEU A 55 -7.83 -56.35 -9.53
CA LEU A 55 -6.71 -56.64 -8.63
C LEU A 55 -7.17 -57.66 -7.56
N PRO A 56 -6.46 -58.79 -7.39
CA PRO A 56 -6.65 -59.63 -6.20
C PRO A 56 -6.20 -58.84 -4.96
N PHE A 57 -6.99 -58.90 -3.89
CA PHE A 57 -6.81 -58.12 -2.68
C PHE A 57 -5.86 -58.86 -1.74
N ASP A 58 -4.57 -58.88 -2.07
CA ASP A 58 -3.53 -59.39 -1.17
C ASP A 58 -3.10 -58.22 -0.27
N GLU A 59 -3.23 -58.38 1.05
CA GLU A 59 -2.97 -57.32 2.05
C GLU A 59 -1.53 -56.77 1.95
N GLU A 60 -0.56 -57.61 1.61
CA GLU A 60 0.83 -57.23 1.35
C GLU A 60 0.98 -56.28 0.16
N ALA A 61 0.15 -56.44 -0.89
CA ALA A 61 0.18 -55.57 -2.07
C ALA A 61 -0.36 -54.17 -1.72
N ILE A 62 -1.31 -54.07 -0.79
CA ILE A 62 -1.88 -52.81 -0.30
C ILE A 62 -0.85 -52.07 0.57
N GLU A 63 -0.12 -52.79 1.42
CA GLU A 63 0.95 -52.23 2.24
C GLU A 63 2.14 -51.76 1.39
N LEU A 64 2.53 -52.53 0.36
CA LEU A 64 3.54 -52.12 -0.61
C LEU A 64 3.09 -50.90 -1.42
N GLU A 65 1.82 -50.85 -1.84
CA GLU A 65 1.27 -49.70 -2.55
C GLU A 65 1.21 -48.45 -1.64
N ALA A 66 0.84 -48.62 -0.37
CA ALA A 66 0.84 -47.55 0.63
C ALA A 66 2.25 -47.03 0.93
N ALA A 67 3.24 -47.92 1.09
CA ALA A 67 4.64 -47.57 1.29
C ALA A 67 5.23 -46.86 0.07
N VAL A 68 4.88 -47.30 -1.15
CA VAL A 68 5.29 -46.64 -2.40
C VAL A 68 4.64 -45.26 -2.53
N GLU A 69 3.38 -45.10 -2.14
CA GLU A 69 2.70 -43.79 -2.12
C GLU A 69 3.28 -42.85 -1.07
N GLU A 70 3.66 -43.35 0.11
CA GLU A 70 4.34 -42.58 1.13
C GLU A 70 5.75 -42.17 0.68
N GLN A 71 6.48 -43.06 0.01
CA GLN A 71 7.76 -42.73 -0.63
C GLN A 71 7.61 -41.69 -1.73
N LYS A 72 6.55 -41.75 -2.56
CA LYS A 72 6.26 -40.72 -3.57
C LYS A 72 5.95 -39.38 -2.91
N ARG A 73 5.12 -39.36 -1.86
CA ARG A 73 4.84 -38.14 -1.08
C ARG A 73 6.12 -37.56 -0.47
N ASN A 74 7.01 -38.42 0.05
CA ASN A 74 8.29 -38.01 0.61
C ASN A 74 9.31 -37.54 -0.45
N ARG A 75 9.25 -38.06 -1.69
CA ARG A 75 10.04 -37.55 -2.83
C ARG A 75 9.50 -36.23 -3.37
N LEU A 76 8.19 -36.03 -3.33
CA LEU A 76 7.55 -34.76 -3.69
C LEU A 76 7.79 -33.67 -2.64
N SER A 77 7.92 -34.05 -1.35
CA SER A 77 8.16 -33.11 -0.25
C SER A 77 9.64 -32.76 -0.07
N LYS A 78 10.56 -33.68 -0.38
CA LYS A 78 12.00 -33.37 -0.47
C LYS A 78 12.26 -32.64 -1.78
N ARG A 79 12.47 -31.32 -1.71
CA ARG A 79 12.90 -30.49 -2.85
C ARG A 79 14.30 -30.94 -3.30
N VAL A 80 14.35 -31.98 -4.13
CA VAL A 80 15.57 -32.37 -4.83
C VAL A 80 15.94 -31.22 -5.76
N LEU A 81 17.19 -30.78 -5.72
CA LEU A 81 17.69 -29.75 -6.63
C LEU A 81 17.75 -30.35 -8.04
N ASP A 82 17.15 -29.65 -9.00
CA ASP A 82 17.27 -29.99 -10.41
C ASP A 82 18.73 -29.87 -10.87
N ALA A 83 19.06 -30.60 -11.92
CA ALA A 83 20.39 -30.50 -12.53
C ALA A 83 20.64 -29.04 -13.00
N PRO A 84 21.88 -28.54 -12.85
CA PRO A 84 22.20 -27.17 -13.22
C PRO A 84 21.96 -26.95 -14.72
N LEU A 85 21.33 -25.82 -15.03
CA LEU A 85 21.04 -25.42 -16.41
C LEU A 85 22.33 -25.01 -17.13
N HIS A 86 22.33 -25.08 -18.47
CA HIS A 86 23.40 -24.53 -19.28
C HIS A 86 23.54 -23.02 -19.01
N ARG A 87 24.78 -22.54 -18.85
CA ARG A 87 25.16 -21.13 -18.67
C ARG A 87 24.32 -20.09 -19.41
N GLN A 88 24.07 -20.25 -20.73
CA GLN A 88 23.29 -19.29 -21.50
C GLN A 88 21.82 -19.22 -21.06
N ALA A 89 21.22 -20.36 -20.72
CA ALA A 89 19.86 -20.42 -20.20
C ALA A 89 19.77 -19.77 -18.82
N LEU A 90 20.77 -20.03 -17.97
CA LEU A 90 20.88 -19.44 -16.64
C LEU A 90 21.00 -17.90 -16.70
N GLN A 91 21.90 -17.37 -17.53
CA GLN A 91 22.05 -15.91 -17.72
C GLN A 91 20.77 -15.24 -18.24
N ARG A 92 20.03 -15.92 -19.14
CA ARG A 92 18.74 -15.40 -19.62
C ARG A 92 17.69 -15.35 -18.51
N ILE A 93 17.70 -16.32 -17.60
CA ILE A 93 16.79 -16.36 -16.45
C ILE A 93 17.17 -15.27 -15.45
N GLU A 94 18.45 -15.14 -15.11
CA GLU A 94 18.97 -14.09 -14.24
C GLU A 94 18.66 -12.71 -14.79
N GLY A 95 18.90 -12.45 -16.08
CA GLY A 95 18.57 -11.18 -16.71
C GLY A 95 17.06 -10.86 -16.67
N LYS A 96 16.19 -11.86 -16.86
CA LYS A 96 14.74 -11.69 -16.72
C LYS A 96 14.33 -11.39 -15.28
N LEU A 97 15.00 -12.01 -14.30
CA LEU A 97 14.75 -11.78 -12.89
C LEU A 97 15.20 -10.38 -12.47
N ALA A 98 16.41 -9.99 -12.85
CA ALA A 98 16.94 -8.65 -12.64
C ALA A 98 16.02 -7.58 -13.27
N TYR A 99 15.58 -7.79 -14.52
CA TYR A 99 14.62 -6.88 -15.16
C TYR A 99 13.31 -6.75 -14.38
N ARG A 100 12.79 -7.84 -13.80
CA ARG A 100 11.56 -7.79 -13.00
C ARG A 100 11.78 -7.02 -11.70
N GLN A 101 12.93 -7.20 -11.05
CA GLN A 101 13.29 -6.47 -9.83
C GLN A 101 13.42 -4.97 -10.12
N THR A 102 14.24 -4.59 -11.10
CA THR A 102 14.42 -3.19 -11.47
C THR A 102 13.12 -2.55 -11.97
N LYS A 103 12.27 -3.28 -12.68
CA LYS A 103 10.93 -2.79 -13.06
C LYS A 103 10.06 -2.49 -11.84
N ASN A 104 10.14 -3.29 -10.79
CA ASN A 104 9.38 -3.06 -9.57
C ASN A 104 9.92 -1.85 -8.80
N GLU A 105 11.24 -1.70 -8.71
CA GLU A 105 11.89 -0.52 -8.11
C GLU A 105 11.50 0.77 -8.87
N LEU A 106 11.55 0.75 -10.19
CA LEU A 106 11.15 1.89 -11.01
C LEU A 106 9.64 2.20 -10.91
N ARG A 107 8.82 1.22 -10.53
CA ARG A 107 7.39 1.42 -10.35
C ARG A 107 7.08 2.33 -9.16
N GLU A 108 7.96 2.38 -8.17
CA GLU A 108 7.82 3.30 -7.03
C GLU A 108 7.89 4.77 -7.45
N TRP A 109 8.61 5.06 -8.55
CA TRP A 109 8.74 6.41 -9.11
C TRP A 109 7.57 6.80 -10.04
N GLN A 110 6.74 5.83 -10.43
CA GLN A 110 5.68 6.05 -11.39
C GLN A 110 4.65 7.11 -10.94
N PRO A 111 4.19 7.14 -9.67
CA PRO A 111 3.27 8.19 -9.20
C PRO A 111 3.84 9.60 -9.35
N ILE A 112 5.11 9.80 -8.95
CA ILE A 112 5.79 11.11 -9.05
C ILE A 112 5.89 11.54 -10.52
N VAL A 113 6.24 10.63 -11.42
CA VAL A 113 6.31 10.92 -12.86
C VAL A 113 4.94 11.26 -13.44
N ASP A 114 3.89 10.56 -13.02
CA ASP A 114 2.52 10.81 -13.48
C ASP A 114 2.00 12.17 -12.94
N GLU A 115 2.28 12.51 -11.69
CA GLU A 115 1.99 13.81 -11.09
C GLU A 115 2.71 14.94 -11.83
N LEU A 116 4.01 14.79 -12.09
CA LEU A 116 4.79 15.77 -12.85
C LEU A 116 4.29 15.93 -14.30
N ARG A 117 3.70 14.88 -14.91
CA ARG A 117 3.12 14.97 -16.27
C ARG A 117 1.79 15.71 -16.29
N VAL A 118 0.99 15.61 -15.23
CA VAL A 118 -0.31 16.26 -15.11
C VAL A 118 -0.19 17.70 -14.63
N ALA A 119 0.88 18.05 -13.93
CA ALA A 119 1.11 19.39 -13.40
C ALA A 119 1.07 20.49 -14.49
N GLU A 120 0.37 21.58 -14.21
CA GLU A 120 0.26 22.74 -15.12
C GLU A 120 1.59 23.48 -15.27
N GLN A 121 2.35 23.57 -14.18
CA GLN A 121 3.65 24.21 -14.14
C GLN A 121 4.62 23.34 -13.35
N ILE A 122 5.83 23.17 -13.89
CA ILE A 122 6.95 22.52 -13.22
C ILE A 122 8.03 23.58 -13.04
N HIS A 123 8.39 23.89 -11.80
CA HIS A 123 9.48 24.82 -11.51
C HIS A 123 10.79 24.04 -11.34
N PHE A 124 11.84 24.55 -11.97
CA PHE A 124 13.20 24.06 -11.79
C PHE A 124 14.08 25.24 -11.37
N PRO A 125 14.95 25.08 -10.35
CA PRO A 125 15.32 23.84 -9.64
C PRO A 125 14.24 23.35 -8.66
N GLN A 126 14.16 22.04 -8.39
CA GLN A 126 13.17 21.47 -7.46
C GLN A 126 13.61 21.72 -6.01
N ASP A 127 12.66 22.19 -5.19
CA ASP A 127 12.90 22.68 -3.84
C ASP A 127 13.54 21.62 -2.92
N GLU A 128 13.27 20.32 -3.13
CA GLU A 128 13.87 19.25 -2.32
C GLU A 128 15.41 19.21 -2.37
N PHE A 129 16.01 19.59 -3.51
CA PHE A 129 17.47 19.68 -3.65
C PHE A 129 18.04 20.98 -3.07
N ILE A 130 17.21 22.02 -2.92
CA ILE A 130 17.58 23.29 -2.29
C ILE A 130 17.42 23.19 -0.76
N GLU A 131 16.40 22.47 -0.30
CA GLU A 131 16.10 22.27 1.12
C GLU A 131 17.04 21.27 1.81
N ASN A 132 17.69 20.36 1.06
CA ASN A 132 18.64 19.39 1.62
C ASN A 132 19.95 19.29 0.85
N PRO A 133 20.94 20.07 1.27
CA PRO A 133 22.20 19.42 1.65
C PRO A 133 22.57 19.62 3.14
N LEU A 134 22.04 20.64 3.79
CA LEU A 134 22.21 20.90 5.23
C LEU A 134 20.98 21.71 5.62
N LYS A 135 20.05 21.18 6.42
CA LYS A 135 19.02 21.99 7.08
C LYS A 135 19.74 23.07 7.89
N VAL A 136 19.97 24.23 7.28
CA VAL A 136 20.47 25.39 7.97
C VAL A 136 19.34 25.77 8.87
N GLN A 137 19.51 25.52 10.17
CA GLN A 137 18.52 25.95 11.16
C GLN A 137 18.18 27.40 10.87
N THR A 138 16.89 27.70 10.77
CA THR A 138 16.44 29.08 10.60
C THR A 138 17.05 29.92 11.73
N ALA A 139 17.36 31.19 11.48
CA ALA A 139 17.97 32.05 12.51
C ALA A 139 17.18 32.01 13.84
N GLU A 140 15.85 31.91 13.76
CA GLU A 140 14.95 31.72 14.90
C GLU A 140 15.15 30.39 15.64
N GLU A 141 15.31 29.28 14.91
CA GLU A 141 15.56 27.97 15.50
C GLU A 141 16.89 27.95 16.23
N ARG A 142 17.91 28.57 15.62
CA ARG A 142 19.24 28.69 16.23
C ARG A 142 19.23 29.55 17.48
N ALA A 143 18.41 30.61 17.50
CA ALA A 143 18.23 31.45 18.69
C ALA A 143 17.54 30.68 19.84
N LYS A 144 16.56 29.81 19.53
CA LYS A 144 15.90 28.96 20.53
C LYS A 144 16.84 27.92 21.15
N THR A 145 17.75 27.35 20.36
CA THR A 145 18.74 26.36 20.83
C THR A 145 20.06 26.99 21.28
N PHE A 146 20.09 28.30 21.52
CA PHE A 146 21.32 28.99 21.89
C PHE A 146 21.79 28.56 23.29
N ILE A 147 23.03 28.06 23.38
CA ILE A 147 23.68 27.69 24.63
C ILE A 147 24.86 28.65 24.84
N PRO A 148 24.88 29.44 25.94
CA PRO A 148 25.95 30.41 26.19
C PRO A 148 27.25 29.69 26.48
N ARG A 149 28.34 30.08 25.81
CA ARG A 149 29.66 29.45 25.94
C ARG A 149 30.67 30.36 26.62
N THR A 150 30.57 31.67 26.38
CA THR A 150 31.52 32.63 26.95
C THR A 150 31.11 33.09 28.35
N GLU A 151 32.08 33.47 29.18
CA GLU A 151 31.80 33.99 30.54
C GLU A 151 30.87 35.22 30.51
N PHE A 152 31.00 36.03 29.46
CA PHE A 152 30.13 37.18 29.25
C PHE A 152 28.70 36.75 28.92
N GLU A 153 28.51 35.84 27.98
CA GLU A 153 27.18 35.30 27.63
C GLU A 153 26.49 34.66 28.83
N GLN A 154 27.22 33.94 29.67
CA GLN A 154 26.68 33.33 30.89
C GLN A 154 26.18 34.38 31.87
N LYS A 155 26.96 35.45 32.11
CA LYS A 155 26.55 36.56 32.99
C LYS A 155 25.34 37.32 32.43
N VAL A 156 25.31 37.54 31.11
CA VAL A 156 24.17 38.19 30.45
C VAL A 156 22.91 37.33 30.59
N MET A 157 23.01 36.02 30.37
CA MET A 157 21.89 35.11 30.54
C MET A 157 21.43 35.05 32.00
N GLU A 158 22.35 35.07 32.97
CA GLU A 158 22.02 35.09 34.40
C GLU A 158 21.25 36.37 34.78
N ILE A 159 21.71 37.53 34.31
CA ILE A 159 21.03 38.82 34.54
C ILE A 159 19.64 38.81 33.90
N LEU A 160 19.54 38.33 32.66
CA LEU A 160 18.28 38.28 31.91
C LEU A 160 17.28 37.27 32.53
N GLY A 161 17.76 36.16 33.08
CA GLY A 161 16.95 35.17 33.79
C GLY A 161 16.47 35.63 35.16
N LYS A 162 17.23 36.48 35.86
CA LYS A 162 16.85 37.05 37.17
C LYS A 162 15.91 38.25 37.06
N SER A 163 15.82 38.88 35.88
CA SER A 163 14.99 40.06 35.68
C SER A 163 13.50 39.70 35.58
N LYS A 164 12.69 40.27 36.48
CA LYS A 164 11.22 40.17 36.45
C LYS A 164 10.57 40.90 35.27
N SER A 165 11.35 41.67 34.52
CA SER A 165 10.91 42.46 33.37
C SER A 165 11.19 41.77 32.03
N ASN A 166 11.76 40.55 32.03
CA ASN A 166 12.02 39.80 30.81
C ASN A 166 10.71 39.22 30.24
N ILE A 167 10.54 39.28 28.93
CA ILE A 167 9.41 38.70 28.19
C ILE A 167 9.92 37.47 27.45
N GLN A 168 9.30 36.32 27.71
CA GLN A 168 9.61 35.09 26.99
C GLN A 168 8.84 35.06 25.67
N ASN A 169 9.39 34.41 24.63
CA ASN A 169 8.77 34.37 23.29
C ASN A 169 7.31 33.86 23.25
N ASN A 170 6.84 33.19 24.30
CA ASN A 170 5.48 32.64 24.41
C ASN A 170 4.55 33.47 25.31
N GLU A 171 5.03 34.51 26.00
CA GLU A 171 4.23 35.31 26.93
C GLU A 171 4.09 36.75 26.43
N GLU A 172 2.89 37.31 26.50
CA GLU A 172 2.61 38.69 26.04
C GLU A 172 2.98 39.75 27.08
N PHE A 173 2.95 39.40 28.37
CA PHE A 173 3.19 40.33 29.48
C PHE A 173 4.28 39.82 30.39
N SER A 174 5.15 40.71 30.83
CA SER A 174 6.18 40.40 31.81
C SER A 174 5.61 40.20 33.21
N GLN A 175 6.36 39.58 34.12
CA GLN A 175 5.92 39.33 35.50
C GLN A 175 5.65 40.65 36.23
N ALA A 176 6.52 41.65 36.04
CA ALA A 176 6.32 42.98 36.59
C ALA A 176 5.03 43.64 36.08
N GLU A 177 4.71 43.48 34.79
CA GLU A 177 3.49 44.03 34.20
C GLU A 177 2.25 43.31 34.72
N LYS A 178 2.30 41.98 34.87
CA LYS A 178 1.24 41.19 35.51
C LYS A 178 1.01 41.64 36.96
N GLU A 179 2.06 41.93 37.71
CA GLU A 179 1.96 42.47 39.07
C GLU A 179 1.31 43.86 39.09
N ILE A 180 1.67 44.74 38.13
CA ILE A 180 1.08 46.08 37.99
C ILE A 180 -0.41 45.98 37.62
N LEU A 181 -0.78 45.13 36.66
CA LEU A 181 -2.17 44.89 36.28
C LEU A 181 -2.99 44.37 37.45
N LYS A 182 -2.46 43.40 38.20
CA LYS A 182 -3.08 42.92 39.45
C LYS A 182 -3.23 44.04 40.49
N ALA A 183 -2.23 44.91 40.62
CA ALA A 183 -2.28 46.02 41.56
C ALA A 183 -3.31 47.10 41.16
N MET A 184 -3.52 47.31 39.86
CA MET A 184 -4.59 48.19 39.35
C MET A 184 -5.97 47.63 39.69
N ASP A 185 -6.20 46.34 39.44
CA ASP A 185 -7.46 45.66 39.75
C ASP A 185 -7.81 45.72 41.25
N ILE A 186 -6.83 45.46 42.13
CA ILE A 186 -7.01 45.59 43.60
C ILE A 186 -7.36 47.04 44.00
N LYS A 187 -6.79 48.05 43.36
CA LYS A 187 -7.10 49.46 43.64
C LYS A 187 -8.52 49.80 43.22
N GLU A 188 -8.96 49.32 42.07
CA GLU A 188 -10.32 49.51 41.58
C GLU A 188 -11.35 48.83 42.49
N ALA A 189 -11.11 47.58 42.88
CA ALA A 189 -11.95 46.87 43.85
C ALA A 189 -12.07 47.64 45.18
N LYS A 190 -10.96 48.17 45.72
CA LYS A 190 -10.98 49.00 46.93
C LYS A 190 -11.74 50.32 46.76
N LYS A 191 -11.72 50.91 45.57
CA LYS A 191 -12.47 52.15 45.27
C LYS A 191 -13.97 51.88 45.21
N ASN A 192 -14.37 50.72 44.70
CA ASN A 192 -15.77 50.30 44.63
C ASN A 192 -16.34 49.93 46.01
N VAL A 193 -15.55 49.34 46.91
CA VAL A 193 -15.97 49.01 48.29
C VAL A 193 -16.14 50.25 49.19
N LYS A 194 -15.47 51.36 48.87
CA LYS A 194 -15.55 52.62 49.66
C LYS A 194 -16.67 53.57 49.22
N LYS A 195 -17.44 53.20 48.19
CA LYS A 195 -18.61 53.94 47.72
C LYS A 195 -19.87 53.35 48.32
#